data_AF-A0A497JVU5-F1
#
_entry.id   AF-A0A497JVU5-F1
#
_cell.length_a   1.000
_cell.length_b   1.000
_cell.length_c   1.000
_cell.angle_alpha   90.00
_cell.angle_beta   90.00
_cell.angle_gamma   90.00
#
_symmetry.space_group_name_H-M   'P 1'
#
loop_
_entity.id
_entity.type
_entity.pdbx_description
1 polymer ?
#
loop_
_entity_poly.entity_id
_entity_poly.type
_entity_poly.pdbx_seq_one_letter_code
_entity_poly.pdbx_strand_id
1 'polypeptide(L)'
;PIDTPVDGIFLAGACQGPKDIPYSVSQGCGAAARAATILSKEEWEIEPIIAVVDPTKCRNVKVKCGICATKCPYGAIKAPQGQPAQVITAMCHGCGTCAAECPADAITQMHFTDAQIFAQIRAALEENPEDKILGFLCNWCSYAGADLAGTSRFEYPPTLRPIRVMCSGRVDRDFVLEAFRLGAGMVLVAACHLPYDCHYISGNWRMKERMEALARMLTKLGLSPERFRVDYISAAEGAKFAELITEMTRKLKELGRERIVAENQKLKPVLERMLSRKRRAKTGS
;
A
#
# COMPACT_ATOMS: atom_id res chain seq x y z
N PRO A 1 13.01 -4.70 -25.11
CA PRO A 1 12.69 -3.71 -24.06
C PRO A 1 13.97 -3.07 -23.49
N ILE A 2 14.01 -1.73 -23.44
CA ILE A 2 15.16 -0.93 -22.98
C ILE A 2 14.84 -0.08 -21.75
N ASP A 3 13.56 0.22 -21.52
CA ASP A 3 13.10 0.91 -20.31
C ASP A 3 12.98 -0.08 -19.16
N THR A 4 13.28 0.40 -17.95
CA THR A 4 12.93 -0.32 -16.72
C THR A 4 11.69 0.30 -16.09
N PRO A 5 11.06 -0.37 -15.10
CA PRO A 5 10.00 0.25 -14.29
C PRO A 5 10.48 1.43 -13.43
N VAL A 6 11.79 1.70 -13.35
CA VAL A 6 12.35 2.83 -12.60
C VAL A 6 12.73 3.93 -13.59
N ASP A 7 12.09 5.09 -13.46
CA ASP A 7 12.34 6.23 -14.33
C ASP A 7 13.81 6.64 -14.34
N GLY A 8 14.32 6.93 -15.53
CA GLY A 8 15.72 7.30 -15.73
C GLY A 8 16.71 6.14 -15.72
N ILE A 9 16.28 4.90 -15.41
CA ILE A 9 17.12 3.70 -15.53
C ILE A 9 16.75 2.94 -16.80
N PHE A 10 17.75 2.77 -17.66
CA PHE A 10 17.65 2.06 -18.94
C PHE A 10 18.62 0.87 -18.98
N LEU A 11 18.31 -0.13 -19.80
CA LEU A 11 19.14 -1.32 -20.00
C LEU A 11 19.61 -1.42 -21.46
N ALA A 12 20.84 -1.89 -21.64
CA ALA A 12 21.40 -2.17 -22.95
C ALA A 12 22.30 -3.42 -22.94
N GLY A 13 22.20 -4.22 -24.01
CA GLY A 13 23.08 -5.35 -24.24
C GLY A 13 22.67 -6.62 -23.47
N ALA A 14 23.62 -7.54 -23.32
CA ALA A 14 23.38 -8.88 -22.79
C ALA A 14 22.92 -8.91 -21.32
N CYS A 15 23.12 -7.82 -20.56
CA CYS A 15 22.65 -7.72 -19.17
C CYS A 15 21.12 -7.82 -19.04
N GLN A 16 20.38 -7.40 -20.07
CA GLN A 16 18.92 -7.50 -20.12
C GLN A 16 18.43 -8.92 -20.49
N GLY A 17 19.31 -9.76 -21.02
CA GLY A 17 19.01 -11.13 -21.45
C GLY A 17 19.90 -11.56 -22.63
N PRO A 18 20.03 -12.88 -22.90
CA PRO A 18 20.87 -13.40 -23.98
C PRO A 18 20.49 -12.83 -25.36
N LYS A 19 21.49 -12.36 -26.12
CA LYS A 19 21.31 -11.75 -27.45
C LYS A 19 22.65 -11.66 -28.19
N ASP A 20 22.58 -11.46 -29.51
CA ASP A 20 23.76 -11.29 -30.37
C ASP A 20 24.28 -9.84 -30.38
N ILE A 21 25.39 -9.63 -31.10
CA ILE A 21 26.06 -8.33 -31.20
C ILE A 21 25.16 -7.29 -31.88
N PRO A 22 24.57 -7.53 -33.07
CA PRO A 22 23.72 -6.54 -33.73
C PRO A 22 22.54 -6.08 -32.86
N TYR A 23 21.88 -7.00 -32.16
CA TYR A 23 20.77 -6.65 -31.28
C TYR A 23 21.24 -5.85 -30.05
N SER A 24 22.43 -6.17 -29.52
CA SER A 24 23.04 -5.42 -28.41
C SER A 24 23.38 -3.98 -28.80
N VAL A 25 23.96 -3.78 -30.01
CA VAL A 25 24.27 -2.45 -30.54
C VAL A 25 22.99 -1.63 -30.74
N SER A 26 21.97 -2.23 -31.36
CA SER A 26 20.67 -1.58 -31.56
C SER A 26 20.01 -1.16 -30.23
N GLN A 27 20.05 -2.03 -29.20
CA GLN A 27 19.60 -1.66 -27.86
C GLN A 27 20.41 -0.52 -27.25
N GLY A 28 21.74 -0.50 -27.44
CA GLY A 28 22.59 0.59 -26.96
C GLY A 28 22.17 1.94 -27.54
N CYS A 29 21.96 2.00 -28.86
CA CYS A 29 21.44 3.20 -29.52
C CYS A 29 20.05 3.59 -28.99
N GLY A 30 19.15 2.62 -28.81
CA GLY A 30 17.82 2.84 -28.26
C GLY A 30 17.87 3.41 -26.83
N ALA A 31 18.65 2.79 -25.93
CA ALA A 31 18.79 3.24 -24.55
C ALA A 31 19.41 4.65 -24.47
N ALA A 32 20.41 4.94 -25.29
CA ALA A 32 20.99 6.28 -25.39
C ALA A 32 19.96 7.32 -25.88
N ALA A 33 19.16 6.98 -26.89
CA ALA A 33 18.09 7.85 -27.38
C ALA A 33 17.02 8.10 -26.31
N ARG A 34 16.62 7.07 -25.54
CA ARG A 34 15.68 7.22 -24.42
C ARG A 34 16.27 8.11 -23.32
N ALA A 35 17.52 7.87 -22.92
CA ALA A 35 18.20 8.72 -21.95
C ALA A 35 18.30 10.18 -22.43
N ALA A 36 18.56 10.42 -23.72
CA ALA A 36 18.61 11.74 -24.30
C ALA A 36 17.26 12.49 -24.21
N THR A 37 16.12 11.80 -24.22
CA THR A 37 14.80 12.45 -24.03
C THR A 37 14.64 13.08 -22.63
N ILE A 38 15.42 12.60 -21.66
CA ILE A 38 15.47 13.15 -20.30
C ILE A 38 16.56 14.23 -20.23
N LEU A 39 17.79 13.89 -20.65
CA LEU A 39 18.96 14.77 -20.53
C LEU A 39 18.90 16.04 -21.39
N SER A 40 18.09 16.05 -22.45
CA SER A 40 17.92 17.22 -23.33
C SER A 40 17.01 18.30 -22.75
N LYS A 41 16.32 18.02 -21.65
CA LYS A 41 15.43 18.98 -20.98
C LYS A 41 16.15 19.67 -19.83
N GLU A 42 15.91 20.96 -19.65
CA GLU A 42 16.44 21.73 -18.51
C GLU A 42 15.73 21.34 -17.20
N GLU A 43 14.46 20.97 -17.28
CA GLU A 43 13.62 20.60 -16.15
C GLU A 43 12.91 19.28 -16.41
N TRP A 44 12.60 18.58 -15.32
CA TRP A 44 11.88 17.31 -15.34
C TRP A 44 10.70 17.35 -14.39
N GLU A 45 9.53 17.00 -14.91
CA GLU A 45 8.31 16.89 -14.11
C GLU A 45 8.29 15.53 -13.42
N ILE A 46 8.17 15.55 -12.10
CA ILE A 46 7.97 14.35 -11.28
C ILE A 46 6.48 14.19 -10.95
N GLU A 47 6.03 12.95 -10.79
CA GLU A 47 4.67 12.70 -10.34
C GLU A 47 4.45 13.32 -8.94
N PRO A 48 3.32 14.04 -8.72
CA PRO A 48 3.07 14.74 -7.46
C PRO A 48 2.63 13.81 -6.32
N ILE A 49 2.80 12.50 -6.43
CA ILE A 49 2.45 11.49 -5.41
C ILE A 49 3.46 11.41 -4.26
N ILE A 50 4.02 12.55 -3.85
CA ILE A 50 5.09 12.67 -2.86
C ILE A 50 4.57 12.70 -1.42
N ALA A 51 5.48 12.50 -0.47
CA ALA A 51 5.20 12.69 0.96
C ALA A 51 5.49 14.13 1.40
N VAL A 52 4.59 14.70 2.22
CA VAL A 52 4.71 16.03 2.80
C VAL A 52 4.60 15.92 4.32
N VAL A 53 5.46 16.62 5.05
CA VAL A 53 5.48 16.63 6.52
C VAL A 53 4.80 17.89 7.03
N ASP A 54 3.84 17.73 7.93
CA ASP A 54 3.27 18.81 8.75
C ASP A 54 4.21 19.11 9.92
N PRO A 55 4.88 20.27 9.94
CA PRO A 55 5.86 20.61 10.96
C PRO A 55 5.22 20.77 12.35
N THR A 56 3.94 21.12 12.42
CA THR A 56 3.23 21.36 13.69
C THR A 56 2.93 20.05 14.44
N LYS A 57 2.76 18.96 13.70
CA LYS A 57 2.52 17.61 14.25
C LYS A 57 3.79 16.79 14.41
N CYS A 58 4.86 17.15 13.71
CA CYS A 58 6.09 16.37 13.71
C CYS A 58 6.73 16.32 15.10
N ARG A 59 6.64 15.18 15.79
CA ARG A 59 7.19 15.04 17.16
C ARG A 59 8.71 15.22 17.25
N ASN A 60 9.44 15.14 16.12
CA ASN A 60 10.90 15.30 16.08
C ASN A 60 11.37 16.66 16.60
N VAL A 61 10.49 17.67 16.58
CA VAL A 61 10.74 19.01 17.14
C VAL A 61 10.81 19.02 18.67
N LYS A 62 10.15 18.05 19.34
CA LYS A 62 10.08 17.98 20.82
C LYS A 62 10.88 16.81 21.39
N VAL A 63 10.83 15.66 20.73
CA VAL A 63 11.47 14.41 21.18
C VAL A 63 12.13 13.77 19.98
N LYS A 64 13.37 13.28 20.17
CA LYS A 64 14.13 12.58 19.11
C LYS A 64 13.26 11.53 18.42
N CYS A 65 13.00 11.75 17.15
CA CYS A 65 12.28 10.86 16.25
C CYS A 65 13.14 10.66 14.97
N GLY A 66 12.60 9.95 13.98
CA GLY A 66 13.35 9.61 12.76
C GLY A 66 12.84 8.35 12.06
N ILE A 67 11.74 7.75 12.54
CA ILE A 67 11.16 6.52 11.97
C ILE A 67 10.93 6.66 10.47
N CYS A 68 10.41 7.80 10.02
CA CYS A 68 10.18 8.09 8.60
C CYS A 68 11.48 8.08 7.77
N ALA A 69 12.58 8.63 8.30
CA ALA A 69 13.90 8.57 7.67
C ALA A 69 14.45 7.14 7.62
N THR A 70 14.35 6.39 8.72
CA THR A 70 14.82 5.00 8.79
C THR A 70 14.02 4.05 7.89
N LYS A 71 12.71 4.27 7.75
CA LYS A 71 11.83 3.41 6.96
C LYS A 71 11.78 3.78 5.48
N CYS A 72 12.34 4.93 5.08
CA CYS A 72 12.42 5.34 3.68
C CYS A 72 13.53 4.55 2.96
N PRO A 73 13.19 3.71 1.96
CA PRO A 73 14.20 2.92 1.26
C PRO A 73 15.08 3.77 0.32
N TYR A 74 14.60 4.96 -0.05
CA TYR A 74 15.30 5.88 -0.95
C TYR A 74 16.16 6.90 -0.21
N GLY A 75 16.14 6.94 1.11
CA GLY A 75 16.84 7.98 1.89
C GLY A 75 16.30 9.40 1.64
N ALA A 76 15.08 9.52 1.13
CA ALA A 76 14.45 10.79 0.74
C ALA A 76 14.06 11.70 1.91
N ILE A 77 14.18 11.24 3.16
CA ILE A 77 13.74 12.00 4.34
C ILE A 77 14.94 12.28 5.24
N LYS A 78 15.15 13.55 5.58
CA LYS A 78 16.10 14.00 6.60
C LYS A 78 15.32 14.38 7.85
N ALA A 79 15.81 13.95 9.02
CA ALA A 79 15.16 14.24 10.31
C ALA A 79 16.20 14.75 11.33
N PRO A 80 16.77 15.96 11.14
CA PRO A 80 17.68 16.53 12.12
C PRO A 80 16.98 16.72 13.47
N GLN A 81 17.65 16.33 14.55
CA GLN A 81 17.05 16.38 15.90
C GLN A 81 16.63 17.82 16.26
N GLY A 82 15.43 17.99 16.82
CA GLY A 82 14.89 19.30 17.18
C GLY A 82 14.25 20.06 16.02
N GLN A 83 14.29 19.52 14.80
CA GLN A 83 13.66 20.10 13.61
C GLN A 83 12.61 19.15 13.04
N PRO A 84 11.60 19.65 12.31
CA PRO A 84 10.67 18.78 11.61
C PRO A 84 11.41 17.93 10.57
N ALA A 85 10.92 16.71 10.34
CA ALA A 85 11.42 15.92 9.23
C ALA A 85 11.14 16.63 7.90
N GLN A 86 12.09 16.55 6.96
CA GLN A 86 12.01 17.19 5.65
C GLN A 86 12.14 16.12 4.57
N VAL A 87 11.23 16.16 3.60
CA VAL A 87 11.24 15.26 2.45
C VAL A 87 11.93 15.98 1.30
N ILE A 88 12.99 15.37 0.77
CA ILE A 88 13.61 15.77 -0.49
C ILE A 88 12.70 15.23 -1.59
N THR A 89 11.82 16.09 -2.12
CA THR A 89 10.74 15.72 -3.03
C THR A 89 11.25 14.98 -4.26
N ALA A 90 12.38 15.42 -4.82
CA ALA A 90 13.03 14.79 -5.97
C ALA A 90 13.48 13.34 -5.74
N MET A 91 13.66 12.90 -4.48
CA MET A 91 14.01 11.52 -4.14
C MET A 91 12.79 10.70 -3.68
N CYS A 92 11.61 11.33 -3.59
CA CYS A 92 10.41 10.69 -3.07
C CYS A 92 9.64 10.01 -4.19
N HIS A 93 9.71 8.69 -4.26
CA HIS A 93 8.96 7.90 -5.24
C HIS A 93 7.52 7.57 -4.81
N GLY A 94 6.99 8.20 -3.75
CA GLY A 94 5.56 8.05 -3.42
C GLY A 94 5.10 6.67 -2.94
N CYS A 95 5.94 5.89 -2.26
CA CYS A 95 5.52 4.58 -1.75
C CYS A 95 4.54 4.66 -0.56
N GLY A 96 4.56 5.76 0.20
CA GLY A 96 3.63 5.99 1.31
C GLY A 96 3.97 5.30 2.65
N THR A 97 5.06 4.53 2.72
CA THR A 97 5.48 3.82 3.95
C THR A 97 5.71 4.77 5.12
N CYS A 98 6.35 5.92 4.91
CA CYS A 98 6.60 6.89 5.97
C CYS A 98 5.31 7.49 6.55
N ALA A 99 4.28 7.66 5.73
CA ALA A 99 2.96 8.13 6.18
C ALA A 99 2.34 7.11 7.15
N ALA A 100 2.35 5.84 6.77
CA ALA A 100 1.75 4.75 7.56
C ALA A 100 2.58 4.32 8.79
N GLU A 101 3.82 4.80 8.92
CA GLU A 101 4.71 4.54 10.07
C GLU A 101 4.78 5.73 11.03
N CYS A 102 4.26 6.90 10.64
CA CYS A 102 4.39 8.10 11.44
C CYS A 102 3.51 8.01 12.70
N PRO A 103 4.09 7.93 13.92
CA PRO A 103 3.30 7.77 15.15
C PRO A 103 2.55 9.04 15.57
N ALA A 104 2.79 10.15 14.87
CA ALA A 104 2.19 11.45 15.12
C ALA A 104 1.27 11.91 13.98
N ASP A 105 1.04 11.07 12.97
CA ASP A 105 0.21 11.40 11.79
C ASP A 105 0.64 12.70 11.09
N ALA A 106 1.93 13.02 11.19
CA ALA A 106 2.52 14.24 10.67
C ALA A 106 2.88 14.14 9.18
N ILE A 107 2.68 13.00 8.53
CA ILE A 107 3.12 12.79 7.14
C ILE A 107 1.91 12.44 6.29
N THR A 108 1.73 13.17 5.20
CA THR A 108 0.68 12.93 4.22
C THR A 108 1.31 12.51 2.90
N GLN A 109 0.85 11.40 2.33
CA GLN A 109 1.13 11.09 0.92
C GLN A 109 0.09 11.80 0.05
N MET A 110 0.55 12.68 -0.84
CA MET A 110 -0.33 13.38 -1.78
C MET A 110 -1.01 12.37 -2.74
N HIS A 111 -2.26 12.65 -3.10
CA HIS A 111 -3.16 11.79 -3.89
C HIS A 111 -3.53 10.43 -3.27
N PHE A 112 -2.91 10.03 -2.16
CA PHE A 112 -3.26 8.85 -1.35
C PHE A 112 -3.30 9.23 0.13
N THR A 113 -3.95 10.36 0.43
CA THR A 113 -4.06 10.89 1.78
C THR A 113 -4.88 9.95 2.66
N ASP A 114 -4.68 10.01 3.98
CA ASP A 114 -5.52 9.27 4.93
C ASP A 114 -7.00 9.60 4.72
N ALA A 115 -7.33 10.88 4.53
CA ALA A 115 -8.70 11.33 4.34
C ALA A 115 -9.36 10.69 3.11
N GLN A 116 -8.64 10.63 1.98
CA GLN A 116 -9.12 9.99 0.74
C GLN A 116 -9.33 8.49 0.93
N ILE A 117 -8.39 7.79 1.58
CA ILE A 117 -8.50 6.35 1.80
C ILE A 117 -9.64 6.06 2.80
N PHE A 118 -9.76 6.79 3.90
CA PHE A 118 -10.88 6.66 4.83
C PHE A 118 -12.24 6.94 4.17
N ALA A 119 -12.33 7.88 3.24
CA ALA A 119 -13.55 8.13 2.49
C ALA A 119 -13.92 6.91 1.62
N GLN A 120 -12.95 6.33 0.91
CA GLN A 120 -13.16 5.11 0.13
C GLN A 120 -13.57 3.92 1.01
N ILE A 121 -12.94 3.72 2.18
CA ILE A 121 -13.31 2.66 3.13
C ILE A 121 -14.78 2.79 3.54
N ARG A 122 -15.21 4.00 3.89
CA ARG A 122 -16.60 4.26 4.32
C ARG A 122 -17.60 4.01 3.21
N ALA A 123 -17.33 4.50 2.00
CA ALA A 123 -18.19 4.26 0.85
C ALA A 123 -18.27 2.76 0.50
N ALA A 124 -17.13 2.06 0.51
CA ALA A 124 -17.09 0.63 0.20
C ALA A 124 -17.89 -0.23 1.20
N LEU A 125 -17.99 0.22 2.45
CA LEU A 125 -18.61 -0.51 3.57
C LEU A 125 -19.94 0.09 4.05
N GLU A 126 -20.55 0.99 3.28
CA GLU A 126 -21.80 1.66 3.66
C GLU A 126 -22.96 0.67 3.83
N GLU A 127 -23.10 -0.27 2.89
CA GLU A 127 -24.16 -1.27 2.89
C GLU A 127 -23.63 -2.68 3.13
N ASN A 128 -24.27 -3.47 4.00
CA ASN A 128 -23.93 -4.86 4.27
C ASN A 128 -22.41 -5.14 4.38
N PRO A 129 -21.66 -4.39 5.22
CA PRO A 129 -20.22 -4.55 5.35
C PRO A 129 -19.78 -5.96 5.75
N GLU A 130 -20.61 -6.67 6.50
CA GLU A 130 -20.37 -8.04 6.97
C GLU A 130 -20.30 -9.09 5.84
N ASP A 131 -20.87 -8.78 4.67
CA ASP A 131 -20.83 -9.65 3.48
C ASP A 131 -19.65 -9.32 2.55
N LYS A 132 -18.82 -8.33 2.92
CA LYS A 132 -17.76 -7.78 2.06
C LYS A 132 -16.37 -8.15 2.54
N ILE A 133 -15.48 -8.36 1.57
CA ILE A 133 -14.03 -8.40 1.76
C ILE A 133 -13.49 -7.04 1.35
N LEU A 134 -13.03 -6.22 2.28
CA LEU A 134 -12.35 -4.98 1.93
C LEU A 134 -10.88 -5.26 1.61
N GLY A 135 -10.45 -4.98 0.38
CA GLY A 135 -9.08 -5.24 -0.05
C GLY A 135 -8.26 -3.97 -0.22
N PHE A 136 -7.04 -3.91 0.31
CA PHE A 136 -6.05 -2.90 -0.04
C PHE A 136 -5.04 -3.52 -1.01
N LEU A 137 -5.04 -3.06 -2.25
CA LEU A 137 -4.23 -3.65 -3.32
C LEU A 137 -3.12 -2.69 -3.73
N CYS A 138 -1.88 -3.19 -3.70
CA CYS A 138 -0.72 -2.50 -4.27
C CYS A 138 -0.90 -2.30 -5.78
N ASN A 139 -0.73 -1.06 -6.25
CA ASN A 139 -0.90 -0.65 -7.65
C ASN A 139 -0.12 -1.53 -8.63
N TRP A 140 1.15 -1.78 -8.32
CA TRP A 140 2.08 -2.38 -9.29
C TRP A 140 1.91 -3.88 -9.50
N CYS A 141 1.46 -4.61 -8.49
CA CYS A 141 1.39 -6.07 -8.54
C CYS A 141 -0.03 -6.56 -8.36
N SER A 142 -0.60 -6.41 -7.17
CA SER A 142 -1.88 -7.05 -6.86
C SER A 142 -3.07 -6.37 -7.52
N TYR A 143 -3.03 -5.05 -7.73
CA TYR A 143 -4.05 -4.35 -8.52
C TYR A 143 -3.96 -4.75 -10.00
N ALA A 144 -2.74 -4.77 -10.57
CA ALA A 144 -2.52 -5.28 -11.91
C ALA A 144 -2.89 -6.77 -12.08
N GLY A 145 -2.69 -7.59 -11.06
CA GLY A 145 -3.14 -8.99 -11.04
C GLY A 145 -4.67 -9.11 -11.02
N ALA A 146 -5.35 -8.20 -10.33
CA ALA A 146 -6.81 -8.08 -10.41
C ALA A 146 -7.28 -7.66 -11.81
N ASP A 147 -6.61 -6.68 -12.42
CA ASP A 147 -6.89 -6.26 -13.80
C ASP A 147 -6.68 -7.42 -14.78
N LEU A 148 -5.59 -8.18 -14.62
CA LEU A 148 -5.31 -9.37 -15.43
C LEU A 148 -6.38 -10.45 -15.25
N ALA A 149 -6.90 -10.64 -14.03
CA ALA A 149 -8.02 -11.55 -13.79
C ALA A 149 -9.26 -11.12 -14.59
N GLY A 150 -9.55 -9.82 -14.63
CA GLY A 150 -10.62 -9.24 -15.43
C GLY A 150 -10.43 -9.43 -16.94
N THR A 151 -9.25 -9.06 -17.47
CA THR A 151 -8.97 -9.18 -18.92
C THR A 151 -8.89 -10.64 -19.39
N SER A 152 -8.47 -11.54 -18.50
CA SER A 152 -8.42 -12.99 -18.76
C SER A 152 -9.75 -13.69 -18.48
N ARG A 153 -10.77 -12.96 -17.99
CA ARG A 153 -12.11 -13.48 -17.69
C ARG A 153 -12.11 -14.61 -16.65
N PHE A 154 -11.22 -14.55 -15.67
CA PHE A 154 -11.29 -15.46 -14.52
C PHE A 154 -12.43 -15.02 -13.62
N GLU A 155 -13.46 -15.85 -13.50
CA GLU A 155 -14.59 -15.57 -12.62
C GLU A 155 -14.23 -15.76 -11.15
N TYR A 156 -14.75 -14.87 -10.30
CA TYR A 156 -14.65 -14.96 -8.86
C TYR A 156 -15.86 -14.27 -8.21
N PRO A 157 -16.22 -14.59 -6.96
CA PRO A 157 -17.38 -14.00 -6.29
C PRO A 157 -17.27 -12.47 -6.13
N PRO A 158 -18.39 -11.71 -6.26
CA PRO A 158 -18.40 -10.25 -6.21
C PRO A 158 -18.37 -9.66 -4.78
N THR A 159 -17.65 -10.31 -3.86
CA THR A 159 -17.55 -9.93 -2.43
C THR A 159 -16.43 -8.93 -2.15
N LEU A 160 -15.40 -8.87 -3.01
CA LEU A 160 -14.28 -7.95 -2.86
C LEU A 160 -14.70 -6.50 -3.14
N ARG A 161 -14.21 -5.57 -2.31
CA ARG A 161 -14.19 -4.13 -2.57
C ARG A 161 -12.73 -3.65 -2.53
N PRO A 162 -12.06 -3.51 -3.69
CA PRO A 162 -10.66 -3.14 -3.72
C PRO A 162 -10.48 -1.62 -3.58
N ILE A 163 -9.52 -1.21 -2.74
CA ILE A 163 -9.00 0.14 -2.61
C ILE A 163 -7.55 0.11 -3.08
N ARG A 164 -7.25 0.93 -4.08
CA ARG A 164 -5.89 1.05 -4.63
C ARG A 164 -5.01 1.86 -3.70
N VAL A 165 -3.78 1.38 -3.49
CA VAL A 165 -2.68 2.15 -2.90
C VAL A 165 -1.43 1.96 -3.75
N MET A 166 -0.54 2.95 -3.81
CA MET A 166 0.68 2.82 -4.62
C MET A 166 1.55 1.63 -4.16
N CYS A 167 1.68 1.46 -2.85
CA CYS A 167 2.40 0.34 -2.24
C CYS A 167 1.58 -0.24 -1.10
N SER A 168 1.72 -1.54 -0.84
CA SER A 168 1.22 -2.12 0.41
C SER A 168 1.86 -1.46 1.65
N GLY A 169 3.08 -0.90 1.52
CA GLY A 169 3.72 -0.06 2.54
C GLY A 169 2.87 1.14 2.99
N ARG A 170 1.98 1.64 2.14
CA ARG A 170 1.05 2.74 2.48
C ARG A 170 -0.12 2.30 3.36
N VAL A 171 -0.41 1.00 3.41
CA VAL A 171 -1.54 0.49 4.19
C VAL A 171 -1.25 0.68 5.68
N ASP A 172 -1.87 1.69 6.27
CA ASP A 172 -1.82 1.99 7.69
C ASP A 172 -2.63 0.94 8.46
N ARG A 173 -2.22 0.65 9.70
CA ARG A 173 -3.04 -0.14 10.63
C ARG A 173 -4.42 0.47 10.78
N ASP A 174 -4.51 1.79 10.87
CA ASP A 174 -5.78 2.47 11.14
C ASP A 174 -6.82 2.26 10.03
N PHE A 175 -6.37 1.97 8.80
CA PHE A 175 -7.28 1.60 7.69
C PHE A 175 -7.94 0.24 7.93
N VAL A 176 -7.16 -0.75 8.39
CA VAL A 176 -7.68 -2.07 8.75
C VAL A 176 -8.59 -1.99 9.98
N LEU A 177 -8.22 -1.19 10.99
CA LEU A 177 -9.05 -0.97 12.18
C LEU A 177 -10.38 -0.31 11.81
N GLU A 178 -10.38 0.70 10.92
CA GLU A 178 -11.61 1.35 10.47
C GLU A 178 -12.52 0.38 9.71
N ALA A 179 -11.95 -0.48 8.86
CA ALA A 179 -12.71 -1.49 8.12
C ALA A 179 -13.48 -2.41 9.07
N PHE A 180 -12.82 -2.96 10.10
CA PHE A 180 -13.50 -3.78 11.12
C PHE A 180 -14.45 -2.97 12.01
N ARG A 181 -14.12 -1.70 12.34
CA ARG A 181 -15.01 -0.81 13.09
C ARG A 181 -16.33 -0.56 12.35
N LEU A 182 -16.28 -0.48 11.02
CA LEU A 182 -17.44 -0.34 10.14
C LEU A 182 -18.16 -1.66 9.89
N GLY A 183 -17.61 -2.79 10.33
CA GLY A 183 -18.27 -4.09 10.27
C GLY A 183 -17.84 -4.98 9.11
N ALA A 184 -16.72 -4.70 8.44
CA ALA A 184 -16.24 -5.52 7.32
C ALA A 184 -16.22 -7.02 7.66
N GLY A 185 -16.73 -7.86 6.76
CA GLY A 185 -16.69 -9.32 6.90
C GLY A 185 -15.26 -9.83 6.99
N MET A 186 -14.42 -9.43 6.03
CA MET A 186 -12.98 -9.67 6.06
C MET A 186 -12.20 -8.46 5.53
N VAL A 187 -10.91 -8.43 5.84
CA VAL A 187 -9.95 -7.45 5.29
C VAL A 187 -8.78 -8.19 4.66
N LEU A 188 -8.45 -7.82 3.42
CA LEU A 188 -7.31 -8.31 2.66
C LEU A 188 -6.29 -7.19 2.45
N VAL A 189 -5.00 -7.47 2.65
CA VAL A 189 -3.90 -6.63 2.17
C VAL A 189 -3.11 -7.44 1.15
N ALA A 190 -3.18 -7.04 -0.12
CA ALA A 190 -2.51 -7.73 -1.22
C ALA A 190 -1.27 -6.93 -1.70
N ALA A 191 -0.13 -7.60 -1.76
CA ALA A 191 1.17 -6.98 -2.04
C ALA A 191 1.96 -7.69 -3.15
N CYS A 192 3.00 -7.03 -3.64
CA CYS A 192 4.05 -7.68 -4.43
C CYS A 192 4.79 -8.74 -3.60
N HIS A 193 5.22 -9.82 -4.25
CA HIS A 193 5.97 -10.91 -3.62
C HIS A 193 7.21 -10.44 -2.86
N LEU A 194 7.56 -11.25 -1.86
CA LEU A 194 8.82 -11.18 -1.16
C LEU A 194 9.78 -12.20 -1.79
N PRO A 195 11.11 -11.97 -1.74
CA PRO A 195 11.76 -10.84 -1.05
C PRO A 195 12.03 -9.61 -1.93
N TYR A 196 11.96 -9.71 -3.27
CA TYR A 196 12.56 -8.71 -4.18
C TYR A 196 11.58 -7.94 -5.08
N ASP A 197 10.32 -8.35 -5.18
CA ASP A 197 9.41 -7.86 -6.21
C ASP A 197 8.76 -6.51 -5.87
N CYS A 198 9.10 -5.91 -4.74
CA CYS A 198 8.57 -4.60 -4.38
C CYS A 198 9.08 -3.55 -5.36
N HIS A 199 8.15 -2.93 -6.09
CA HIS A 199 8.47 -1.76 -6.93
C HIS A 199 9.19 -0.66 -6.14
N TYR A 200 8.87 -0.52 -4.84
CA TYR A 200 9.50 0.44 -3.95
C TYR A 200 10.56 -0.12 -3.01
N ILE A 201 11.34 -1.11 -3.49
CA ILE A 201 12.47 -1.76 -2.81
C ILE A 201 12.06 -2.62 -1.60
N SER A 202 11.46 -2.03 -0.57
CA SER A 202 11.13 -2.72 0.69
C SER A 202 9.83 -2.27 1.35
N GLY A 203 8.95 -1.57 0.63
CA GLY A 203 7.65 -1.15 1.18
C GLY A 203 6.78 -2.31 1.67
N ASN A 204 6.81 -3.46 0.97
CA ASN A 204 6.10 -4.67 1.36
C ASN A 204 6.68 -5.33 2.63
N TRP A 205 8.00 -5.28 2.85
CA TRP A 205 8.62 -5.72 4.10
C TRP A 205 8.13 -4.92 5.31
N ARG A 206 8.04 -3.58 5.18
CA ARG A 206 7.52 -2.72 6.25
C ARG A 206 6.05 -3.00 6.53
N MET A 207 5.26 -3.21 5.48
CA MET A 207 3.88 -3.66 5.62
C MET A 207 3.79 -5.00 6.34
N LYS A 208 4.59 -6.00 5.95
CA LYS A 208 4.58 -7.33 6.59
C LYS A 208 4.81 -7.23 8.10
N GLU A 209 5.87 -6.53 8.53
CA GLU A 209 6.17 -6.32 9.95
C GLU A 209 4.96 -5.73 10.70
N ARG A 210 4.34 -4.68 10.13
CA ARG A 210 3.18 -3.99 10.72
C ARG A 210 1.93 -4.86 10.76
N MET A 211 1.61 -5.56 9.67
CA MET A 211 0.40 -6.36 9.56
C MET A 211 0.47 -7.66 10.36
N GLU A 212 1.64 -8.27 10.50
CA GLU A 212 1.81 -9.42 11.39
C GLU A 212 1.61 -9.03 12.86
N ALA A 213 2.13 -7.86 13.27
CA ALA A 213 1.87 -7.33 14.61
C ALA A 213 0.38 -7.03 14.82
N LEU A 214 -0.28 -6.46 13.82
CA LEU A 214 -1.71 -6.16 13.85
C LEU A 214 -2.56 -7.42 13.92
N ALA A 215 -2.26 -8.44 13.11
CA ALA A 215 -2.98 -9.71 13.10
C ALA A 215 -2.96 -10.37 14.48
N ARG A 216 -1.76 -10.48 15.10
CA ARG A 216 -1.62 -11.01 16.47
C ARG A 216 -2.44 -10.23 17.49
N MET A 217 -2.49 -8.90 17.37
CA MET A 217 -3.28 -8.06 18.26
C MET A 217 -4.79 -8.28 18.08
N LEU A 218 -5.27 -8.31 16.83
CA LEU A 218 -6.69 -8.51 16.53
C LEU A 218 -7.17 -9.89 16.98
N THR A 219 -6.38 -10.94 16.76
CA THR A 219 -6.69 -12.29 17.25
C THR A 219 -6.80 -12.32 18.77
N LYS A 220 -5.89 -11.66 19.50
CA LYS A 220 -5.98 -11.55 20.97
C LYS A 220 -7.22 -10.80 21.45
N LEU A 221 -7.73 -9.86 20.65
CA LEU A 221 -8.98 -9.14 20.94
C LEU A 221 -10.23 -9.98 20.59
N GLY A 222 -10.07 -11.15 19.97
CA GLY A 222 -11.14 -12.09 19.64
C GLY A 222 -11.64 -12.00 18.20
N LEU A 223 -10.90 -11.37 17.28
CA LEU A 223 -11.18 -11.48 15.85
C LEU A 223 -10.75 -12.87 15.36
N SER A 224 -11.61 -13.54 14.60
CA SER A 224 -11.24 -14.79 13.93
C SER A 224 -10.03 -14.57 12.99
N PRO A 225 -8.92 -15.33 13.13
CA PRO A 225 -7.68 -15.10 12.39
C PRO A 225 -7.86 -15.04 10.86
N GLU A 226 -8.76 -15.85 10.31
CA GLU A 226 -9.08 -15.92 8.90
C GLU A 226 -9.73 -14.64 8.34
N ARG A 227 -10.24 -13.75 9.20
CA ARG A 227 -10.88 -12.49 8.78
C ARG A 227 -9.90 -11.40 8.38
N PHE A 228 -8.63 -11.52 8.75
CA PHE A 228 -7.58 -10.59 8.32
C PHE A 228 -6.45 -11.34 7.62
N ARG A 229 -6.31 -11.11 6.31
CA ARG A 229 -5.34 -11.81 5.47
C ARG A 229 -4.37 -10.84 4.82
N VAL A 230 -3.10 -11.23 4.80
CA VAL A 230 -2.08 -10.65 3.92
C VAL A 230 -1.76 -11.70 2.88
N ASP A 231 -1.75 -11.33 1.61
CA ASP A 231 -1.38 -12.24 0.52
C ASP A 231 -0.50 -11.54 -0.52
N TYR A 232 0.23 -12.32 -1.31
CA TYR A 232 1.25 -11.83 -2.24
C TYR A 232 0.91 -12.27 -3.66
N ILE A 233 0.67 -11.30 -4.53
CA ILE A 233 0.16 -11.51 -5.89
C ILE A 233 0.92 -10.57 -6.83
N SER A 234 1.62 -11.14 -7.79
CA SER A 234 2.28 -10.46 -8.90
C SER A 234 1.28 -9.96 -9.94
N ALA A 235 1.75 -9.08 -10.83
CA ALA A 235 0.93 -8.60 -11.95
C ALA A 235 0.53 -9.71 -12.93
N ALA A 236 1.27 -10.82 -12.99
CA ALA A 236 1.02 -11.95 -13.89
C ALA A 236 0.15 -13.06 -13.28
N GLU A 237 -0.27 -12.90 -12.01
CA GLU A 237 -0.95 -13.95 -11.24
C GLU A 237 -2.48 -13.74 -11.18
N GLY A 238 -3.11 -13.47 -12.33
CA GLY A 238 -4.56 -13.23 -12.40
C GLY A 238 -5.40 -14.43 -11.95
N ALA A 239 -5.01 -15.66 -12.31
CA ALA A 239 -5.69 -16.88 -11.87
C ALA A 239 -5.65 -17.04 -10.34
N LYS A 240 -4.46 -16.86 -9.75
CA LYS A 240 -4.26 -16.88 -8.30
C LYS A 240 -5.06 -15.80 -7.59
N PHE A 241 -5.19 -14.60 -8.19
CA PHE A 241 -6.05 -13.55 -7.64
C PHE A 241 -7.50 -14.02 -7.54
N ALA A 242 -8.06 -14.59 -8.62
CA ALA A 242 -9.42 -15.11 -8.64
C ALA A 242 -9.63 -16.26 -7.63
N GLU A 243 -8.66 -17.17 -7.54
CA GLU A 243 -8.66 -18.27 -6.56
C GLU A 243 -8.64 -17.75 -5.13
N LEU A 244 -7.80 -16.75 -4.82
CA LEU A 244 -7.73 -16.13 -3.49
C LEU A 244 -9.08 -15.53 -3.07
N ILE A 245 -9.71 -14.76 -3.95
CA ILE A 245 -11.01 -14.13 -3.63
C ILE A 245 -12.10 -15.19 -3.46
N THR A 246 -12.07 -16.24 -4.27
CA THR A 246 -12.97 -17.39 -4.13
C THR A 246 -12.77 -18.10 -2.79
N GLU A 247 -11.53 -18.37 -2.41
CA GLU A 247 -11.17 -19.01 -1.14
C GLU A 247 -11.61 -18.17 0.07
N MET A 248 -11.32 -16.86 0.05
CA MET A 248 -11.72 -15.94 1.12
C MET A 248 -13.25 -15.82 1.19
N THR A 249 -13.94 -15.80 0.05
CA THR A 249 -15.41 -15.78 0.02
C THR A 249 -16.00 -17.04 0.63
N ARG A 250 -15.42 -18.21 0.35
CA ARG A 250 -15.84 -19.47 0.97
C ARG A 250 -15.70 -19.38 2.50
N LYS A 251 -14.53 -18.94 3.00
CA LYS A 251 -14.29 -18.77 4.43
C LYS A 251 -15.24 -17.75 5.08
N LEU A 252 -15.56 -16.67 4.37
CA LEU A 252 -16.53 -15.66 4.80
C LEU A 252 -17.92 -16.30 5.01
N LYS A 253 -18.35 -17.16 4.08
CA LYS A 253 -19.62 -17.89 4.21
C LYS A 253 -19.58 -18.94 5.32
N GLU A 254 -18.48 -19.68 5.45
CA GLU A 254 -18.30 -20.71 6.50
C GLU A 254 -18.32 -20.11 7.91
N LEU A 255 -17.75 -18.93 8.11
CA LEU A 255 -17.84 -18.20 9.38
C LEU A 255 -19.29 -17.85 9.76
N GLY A 256 -20.11 -17.54 8.75
CA GLY A 256 -21.50 -17.15 8.92
C GLY A 256 -21.67 -15.69 9.38
N ARG A 257 -22.75 -15.06 8.92
CA ARG A 257 -23.06 -13.65 9.21
C ARG A 257 -23.21 -13.38 10.71
N GLU A 258 -23.85 -14.28 11.44
CA GLU A 258 -24.12 -14.12 12.88
C GLU A 258 -22.83 -13.97 13.68
N ARG A 259 -21.84 -14.83 13.42
CA ARG A 259 -20.53 -14.76 14.09
C ARG A 259 -19.78 -13.49 13.74
N ILE A 260 -19.77 -13.11 12.46
CA ILE A 260 -19.11 -11.89 11.97
C ILE A 260 -19.70 -10.66 12.68
N VAL A 261 -21.03 -10.56 12.74
CA VAL A 261 -21.73 -9.47 13.43
C VAL A 261 -21.41 -9.46 14.92
N ALA A 262 -21.43 -10.62 15.59
CA ALA A 262 -21.11 -10.72 17.01
C ALA A 262 -19.66 -10.28 17.32
N GLU A 263 -18.69 -10.72 16.53
CA GLU A 263 -17.29 -10.28 16.66
C GLU A 263 -17.13 -8.78 16.41
N ASN A 264 -17.80 -8.24 15.39
CA ASN A 264 -17.77 -6.82 15.08
C ASN A 264 -18.33 -5.98 16.23
N GLN A 265 -19.49 -6.37 16.78
CA GLN A 265 -20.11 -5.70 17.92
C GLN A 265 -19.20 -5.72 19.16
N LYS A 266 -18.56 -6.86 19.44
CA LYS A 266 -17.62 -7.00 20.55
C LYS A 266 -16.38 -6.12 20.39
N LEU A 267 -15.82 -6.03 19.18
CA LEU A 267 -14.58 -5.29 18.93
C LEU A 267 -14.79 -3.78 18.80
N LYS A 268 -15.96 -3.35 18.31
CA LYS A 268 -16.24 -1.95 17.95
C LYS A 268 -15.87 -0.93 19.06
N PRO A 269 -16.20 -1.12 20.35
CA PRO A 269 -15.82 -0.15 21.40
C PRO A 269 -14.30 -0.04 21.63
N VAL A 270 -13.56 -1.14 21.43
CA VAL A 270 -12.10 -1.13 21.54
C VAL A 270 -11.51 -0.40 20.33
N LEU A 271 -11.97 -0.73 19.12
CA LEU A 271 -11.49 -0.11 17.88
C LEU A 271 -11.78 1.40 17.84
N GLU A 272 -12.95 1.83 18.32
CA GLU A 272 -13.30 3.25 18.46
C GLU A 272 -12.35 4.02 19.37
N ARG A 273 -11.93 3.41 20.49
CA ARG A 273 -10.93 4.01 21.40
C ARG A 273 -9.56 4.09 20.74
N MET A 274 -9.14 3.05 20.02
CA MET A 274 -7.86 3.04 19.31
C MET A 274 -7.81 4.12 18.21
N LEU A 275 -8.92 4.34 17.50
CA LEU A 275 -9.05 5.34 16.43
C LEU A 275 -9.39 6.75 16.92
N SER A 276 -9.51 6.98 18.23
CA SER A 276 -9.93 8.26 18.81
C SER A 276 -9.08 9.46 18.35
N ARG A 277 -7.78 9.26 18.10
CA ARG A 277 -6.86 10.31 17.60
C ARG A 277 -7.26 10.81 16.22
N LYS A 278 -7.53 9.89 15.28
CA LYS A 278 -7.95 10.22 13.91
C LYS A 278 -9.33 10.89 13.86
N ARG A 279 -10.20 10.61 14.84
CA ARG A 279 -11.54 11.24 14.93
C ARG A 279 -11.50 12.69 15.41
N ARG A 280 -10.62 13.04 16.37
CA ARG A 280 -10.49 14.42 16.87
C ARG A 280 -10.02 15.41 15.79
N ALA A 281 -9.28 14.93 14.79
CA ALA A 281 -8.83 15.75 13.66
C ALA A 281 -9.97 16.18 12.72
N LYS A 282 -11.17 15.56 12.80
CA LYS A 282 -12.34 15.92 11.98
C LYS A 282 -13.25 16.99 12.57
N THR A 283 -13.19 17.23 13.88
CA THR A 283 -14.09 18.17 14.58
C THR A 283 -13.47 19.56 14.76
N GLY A 284 -12.32 19.82 14.13
CA GLY A 284 -11.56 21.07 14.26
C GLY A 284 -11.27 21.77 12.93
N SER A 285 -12.06 21.50 11.89
CA SER A 285 -12.08 22.26 10.62
C SER A 285 -13.42 22.93 10.45
#